data_AF-A0A554NBK6-F1
#
_entry.id   AF-A0A554NBK6-F1
#
_cell.length_a   1.000
_cell.length_b   1.000
_cell.length_c   1.000
_cell.angle_alpha   90.00
_cell.angle_beta   90.00
_cell.angle_gamma   90.00
#
_symmetry.space_group_name_H-M   'P 1'
#
loop_
_entity.id
_entity.type
_entity.pdbx_description
1 polymer ?
#
loop_
_entity_poly.entity_id
_entity_poly.type
_entity_poly.pdbx_seq_one_letter_code
_entity_poly.pdbx_strand_id
1 'polypeptide(L)'
;MPDPANDQSGHDNESESTEPPSSSDGEEASTPVDANDGGTDQDTPGDEDVSSPSNETLTLVAAQQQAEQAAEELLDHQFEGIIKAETSDSGGWRTVVEVIERSAIPDTQDIIGRYEIILDAAGKVTGYELLERYRRNEMKKEL
;
A
#
# COMPACT_ATOMS: atom_id res chain seq x y z
N MET A 1 -67.37 -29.66 -7.69
CA MET A 1 -66.15 -29.18 -7.00
C MET A 1 -66.57 -28.65 -5.64
N PRO A 2 -66.16 -29.34 -4.57
CA PRO A 2 -65.99 -28.76 -3.24
C PRO A 2 -64.60 -29.06 -2.62
N ASP A 3 -64.17 -28.12 -1.77
CA ASP A 3 -63.09 -28.02 -0.75
C ASP A 3 -62.92 -29.25 0.20
N PRO A 4 -61.94 -29.36 1.15
CA PRO A 4 -61.24 -28.29 1.89
C PRO A 4 -59.80 -28.53 2.44
N ALA A 5 -59.22 -27.45 2.99
CA ALA A 5 -58.34 -27.34 4.16
C ALA A 5 -57.12 -28.28 4.32
N ASN A 6 -55.92 -27.70 4.38
CA ASN A 6 -54.86 -28.22 5.24
C ASN A 6 -54.36 -27.13 6.20
N ASP A 7 -54.54 -27.47 7.46
CA ASP A 7 -54.29 -26.79 8.73
C ASP A 7 -52.81 -26.88 9.16
N GLN A 8 -52.50 -26.20 10.26
CA GLN A 8 -51.35 -26.31 11.18
C GLN A 8 -50.46 -25.05 11.24
N SER A 9 -50.73 -24.13 12.18
CA SER A 9 -50.30 -24.14 13.60
C SER A 9 -48.77 -23.94 13.69
N GLY A 10 -48.25 -22.78 14.08
CA GLY A 10 -48.41 -22.21 15.43
C GLY A 10 -47.44 -22.94 16.36
N HIS A 11 -46.22 -22.42 16.52
CA HIS A 11 -45.31 -22.74 17.62
C HIS A 11 -44.44 -21.51 17.95
N ASP A 12 -44.90 -20.77 18.96
CA ASP A 12 -44.17 -20.45 20.19
C ASP A 12 -42.64 -20.33 20.09
N ASN A 13 -42.12 -19.12 20.29
CA ASN A 13 -40.75 -18.91 20.77
C ASN A 13 -40.82 -18.09 22.08
N GLU A 14 -41.03 -18.81 23.19
CA GLU A 14 -40.80 -18.32 24.54
C GLU A 14 -39.32 -17.97 24.71
N SER A 15 -39.03 -16.70 25.03
CA SER A 15 -38.54 -16.24 26.33
C SER A 15 -37.10 -16.66 26.66
N GLU A 16 -36.18 -15.70 26.69
CA GLU A 16 -35.53 -15.41 27.97
C GLU A 16 -35.03 -13.96 28.04
N SER A 17 -35.65 -13.23 28.96
CA SER A 17 -35.28 -11.92 29.43
C SER A 17 -33.99 -11.98 30.23
N THR A 18 -33.13 -10.97 30.12
CA THR A 18 -32.35 -10.45 31.27
C THR A 18 -31.74 -9.09 30.92
N GLU A 19 -32.52 -8.04 31.15
CA GLU A 19 -32.02 -6.81 31.80
C GLU A 19 -32.45 -6.89 33.29
N PRO A 20 -32.09 -5.98 34.23
CA PRO A 20 -31.17 -4.82 34.28
C PRO A 20 -30.24 -4.97 35.56
N PRO A 21 -29.64 -3.96 36.26
CA PRO A 21 -29.86 -2.52 36.20
C PRO A 21 -28.68 -1.54 36.36
N SER A 22 -29.11 -0.29 36.16
CA SER A 22 -28.46 1.01 36.22
C SER A 22 -27.83 1.45 37.56
N SER A 23 -26.84 2.32 37.39
CA SER A 23 -26.51 3.55 38.15
C SER A 23 -26.03 3.45 39.60
N SER A 24 -24.83 3.99 39.85
CA SER A 24 -24.57 4.83 41.04
C SER A 24 -23.38 5.76 40.83
N ASP A 25 -23.70 7.01 41.10
CA ASP A 25 -22.92 8.23 41.07
C ASP A 25 -21.95 8.31 42.27
N GLY A 26 -20.86 9.06 42.14
CA GLY A 26 -19.86 9.24 43.19
C GLY A 26 -18.75 10.20 42.79
N GLU A 27 -19.07 11.49 42.86
CA GLU A 27 -18.11 12.61 42.88
C GLU A 27 -17.15 12.52 44.09
N GLU A 28 -15.89 12.97 43.93
CA GLU A 28 -15.27 14.05 44.73
C GLU A 28 -13.73 14.10 44.57
N ALA A 29 -13.28 15.33 44.32
CA ALA A 29 -12.04 15.97 44.78
C ALA A 29 -10.66 15.65 44.15
N SER A 30 -10.31 16.50 43.19
CA SER A 30 -9.19 17.47 43.24
C SER A 30 -7.74 16.99 43.49
N THR A 31 -6.90 17.13 42.46
CA THR A 31 -5.60 17.80 42.61
C THR A 31 -5.29 18.67 41.37
N PRO A 32 -4.84 19.92 41.55
CA PRO A 32 -4.24 20.71 40.49
C PRO A 32 -2.73 20.45 40.45
N VAL A 33 -2.15 20.24 39.26
CA VAL A 33 -0.72 20.46 39.05
C VAL A 33 -0.56 21.46 37.91
N ASP A 34 -0.11 22.65 38.29
CA ASP A 34 0.13 23.80 37.46
C ASP A 34 1.60 23.82 37.01
N ALA A 35 1.77 24.23 35.75
CA ALA A 35 2.94 24.88 35.13
C ALA A 35 4.29 24.13 34.98
N ASN A 36 4.55 23.75 33.71
CA ASN A 36 5.60 24.30 32.83
C ASN A 36 7.05 24.32 33.33
N ASP A 37 7.96 23.56 32.69
CA ASP A 37 9.24 24.07 32.19
C ASP A 37 10.03 23.04 31.36
N GLY A 38 10.70 23.50 30.29
CA GLY A 38 11.78 22.82 29.56
C GLY A 38 11.36 21.66 28.63
N GLY A 39 11.42 21.75 27.30
CA GLY A 39 12.58 22.17 26.53
C GLY A 39 13.60 21.04 26.47
N THR A 40 13.91 20.56 25.26
CA THR A 40 15.11 19.80 24.81
C THR A 40 14.73 18.55 24.01
N ASP A 41 14.68 18.76 22.70
CA ASP A 41 15.30 17.94 21.66
C ASP A 41 14.93 16.46 21.60
N GLN A 42 13.84 16.19 20.87
CA GLN A 42 13.76 14.94 20.12
C GLN A 42 14.71 15.05 18.93
N ASP A 43 15.94 14.57 19.15
CA ASP A 43 16.89 14.16 18.12
C ASP A 43 16.22 13.06 17.28
N THR A 44 15.35 13.50 16.37
CA THR A 44 14.95 12.69 15.23
C THR A 44 16.11 12.87 14.26
N PRO A 45 16.82 11.81 13.82
CA PRO A 45 17.67 11.93 12.66
C PRO A 45 16.73 12.11 11.47
N GLY A 46 16.31 13.36 11.26
CA GLY A 46 15.88 13.83 9.97
C GLY A 46 17.09 13.68 9.08
N ASP A 47 17.02 12.73 8.17
CA ASP A 47 17.87 12.66 6.99
C ASP A 47 17.56 13.91 6.15
N GLU A 48 18.02 15.06 6.62
CA GLU A 48 18.08 16.29 5.85
C GLU A 48 19.28 16.13 4.91
N ASP A 49 19.06 15.44 3.79
CA ASP A 49 19.98 15.48 2.67
C ASP A 49 19.97 16.90 2.10
N VAL A 50 20.82 17.74 2.69
CA VAL A 50 21.11 19.11 2.27
C VAL A 50 21.99 19.09 1.03
N SER A 51 21.41 18.78 -0.13
CA SER A 51 22.18 18.79 -1.37
C SER A 51 22.09 20.12 -2.11
N SER A 52 23.24 20.80 -2.16
CA SER A 52 23.50 22.00 -2.95
C SER A 52 23.40 21.67 -4.45
N PRO A 53 22.94 22.58 -5.34
CA PRO A 53 22.70 22.26 -6.74
C PRO A 53 24.03 22.04 -7.48
N SER A 54 24.48 20.78 -7.50
CA SER A 54 25.84 20.40 -7.87
C SER A 54 25.83 19.29 -8.92
N ASN A 55 25.09 19.46 -10.02
CA ASN A 55 25.03 18.51 -11.13
C ASN A 55 25.01 17.04 -10.66
N GLU A 56 24.03 16.74 -9.81
CA GLU A 56 23.99 15.52 -9.01
C GLU A 56 23.58 14.34 -9.89
N THR A 57 24.48 13.36 -9.97
CA THR A 57 24.16 12.05 -10.54
C THR A 57 23.07 11.40 -9.70
N LEU A 58 21.98 10.98 -10.34
CA LEU A 58 20.84 10.35 -9.68
C LEU A 58 21.28 9.17 -8.79
N THR A 59 20.90 9.20 -7.51
CA THR A 59 21.19 8.12 -6.55
C THR A 59 20.30 6.90 -6.82
N LEU A 60 20.67 5.73 -6.27
CA LEU A 60 19.86 4.51 -6.38
C LEU A 60 18.43 4.70 -5.86
N VAL A 61 18.28 5.37 -4.72
CA VAL A 61 16.96 5.61 -4.10
C VAL A 61 16.13 6.55 -4.98
N ALA A 62 16.74 7.63 -5.48
CA ALA A 62 16.07 8.55 -6.38
C ALA A 62 15.68 7.89 -7.72
N ALA A 63 16.52 6.99 -8.24
CA ALA A 63 16.23 6.20 -9.43
C ALA A 63 15.04 5.26 -9.24
N GLN A 64 14.93 4.62 -8.07
CA GLN A 64 13.79 3.76 -7.74
C GLN A 64 12.49 4.57 -7.64
N GLN A 65 12.50 5.71 -6.95
CA GLN A 65 11.33 6.59 -6.86
C GLN A 65 10.89 7.10 -8.24
N GLN A 66 11.84 7.45 -9.11
CA GLN A 66 11.52 7.84 -10.47
C GLN A 66 10.98 6.69 -11.32
N ALA A 67 11.49 5.48 -11.15
CA ALA A 67 10.95 4.30 -11.83
C ALA A 67 9.54 3.95 -11.38
N GLU A 68 9.23 4.08 -10.08
CA GLU A 68 7.89 3.88 -9.53
C GLU A 68 6.90 4.90 -10.12
N GLN A 69 7.23 6.20 -10.04
CA GLN A 69 6.41 7.27 -10.61
C GLN A 69 6.20 7.08 -12.11
N ALA A 70 7.27 6.77 -12.85
CA ALA A 70 7.19 6.46 -14.27
C ALA A 70 6.28 5.25 -14.58
N ALA A 71 6.32 4.20 -13.76
CA ALA A 71 5.49 3.03 -13.96
C ALA A 71 4.00 3.38 -13.82
N GLU A 72 3.63 4.13 -12.79
CA GLU A 72 2.25 4.55 -12.57
C GLU A 72 1.76 5.51 -13.68
N GLU A 73 2.59 6.48 -14.08
CA GLU A 73 2.23 7.46 -15.11
C GLU A 73 2.16 6.88 -16.52
N LEU A 74 3.08 5.97 -16.89
CA LEU A 74 3.17 5.42 -18.25
C LEU A 74 2.23 4.24 -18.46
N LEU A 75 2.04 3.40 -17.45
CA LEU A 75 1.34 2.13 -17.59
C LEU A 75 -0.11 2.20 -17.11
N ASP A 76 -0.50 3.24 -16.37
CA ASP A 76 -1.85 3.39 -15.79
C ASP A 76 -2.27 2.14 -14.98
N HIS A 77 -1.30 1.52 -14.33
CA HIS A 77 -1.44 0.28 -13.58
C HIS A 77 -0.88 0.44 -12.18
N GLN A 78 -1.47 -0.30 -11.23
CA GLN A 78 -1.02 -0.27 -9.85
C GLN A 78 0.40 -0.82 -9.75
N PHE A 79 1.32 -0.01 -9.23
CA PHE A 79 2.67 -0.43 -8.92
C PHE A 79 2.68 -1.52 -7.83
N GLU A 80 3.48 -2.56 -8.02
CA GLU A 80 3.67 -3.64 -7.05
C GLU A 80 5.05 -3.57 -6.39
N GLY A 81 6.11 -3.30 -7.15
CA GLY A 81 7.47 -3.22 -6.61
C GLY A 81 8.56 -3.10 -7.66
N ILE A 82 9.79 -2.86 -7.19
CA ILE A 82 11.02 -2.88 -8.00
C ILE A 82 11.81 -4.13 -7.65
N ILE A 83 12.23 -4.87 -8.68
CA ILE A 83 12.97 -6.14 -8.52
C ILE A 83 14.43 -6.02 -8.94
N LYS A 84 14.75 -4.99 -9.73
CA LYS A 84 16.10 -4.72 -10.20
C LYS A 84 16.30 -3.23 -10.40
N ALA A 85 17.45 -2.71 -10.00
CA ALA A 85 17.90 -1.36 -10.32
C ALA A 85 19.41 -1.36 -10.47
N GLU A 86 19.91 -0.97 -11.65
CA GLU A 86 21.34 -0.93 -11.96
C GLU A 86 21.69 0.31 -12.76
N THR A 87 22.92 0.79 -12.61
CA THR A 87 23.44 1.87 -13.44
C THR A 87 23.78 1.35 -14.83
N SER A 88 23.55 2.18 -15.84
CA SER A 88 23.93 1.92 -17.23
C SER A 88 25.30 2.54 -17.55
N ASP A 89 26.00 2.00 -18.56
CA ASP A 89 27.28 2.53 -19.04
C ASP A 89 27.22 4.01 -19.47
N SER A 90 26.04 4.50 -19.83
CA SER A 90 25.80 5.90 -20.23
C SER A 90 25.53 6.84 -19.03
N GLY A 91 25.64 6.35 -17.80
CA GLY A 91 25.37 7.13 -16.58
C GLY A 91 23.89 7.27 -16.20
N GLY A 92 23.00 6.57 -16.91
CA GLY A 92 21.59 6.44 -16.57
C GLY A 92 21.29 5.23 -15.69
N TRP A 93 20.02 4.89 -15.57
CA TRP A 93 19.53 3.75 -14.80
C TRP A 93 18.68 2.81 -15.64
N ARG A 94 18.78 1.52 -15.35
CA ARG A 94 17.88 0.49 -15.84
C ARG A 94 17.22 -0.16 -14.64
N THR A 95 15.89 -0.11 -14.61
CA THR A 95 15.09 -0.67 -13.51
C THR A 95 14.10 -1.67 -14.05
N VAL A 96 13.83 -2.74 -13.31
CA VAL A 96 12.73 -3.66 -13.61
C VAL A 96 11.67 -3.52 -12.52
N VAL A 97 10.46 -3.17 -12.94
CA VAL A 97 9.29 -2.96 -12.08
C VAL A 97 8.24 -4.02 -12.34
N GLU A 98 7.46 -4.33 -11.31
CA GLU A 98 6.28 -5.18 -11.37
C GLU A 98 5.03 -4.30 -11.18
N VAL A 99 4.03 -4.50 -12.04
CA VAL A 99 2.73 -3.80 -11.97
C VAL A 99 1.59 -4.80 -12.11
N ILE A 100 0.44 -4.49 -11.50
CA ILE A 100 -0.78 -5.28 -11.65
C ILE A 100 -1.54 -4.79 -12.90
N GLU A 101 -1.35 -5.47 -14.03
CA GLU A 101 -2.07 -5.16 -15.28
C GLU A 101 -3.54 -5.59 -15.22
N ARG A 102 -3.85 -6.63 -14.42
CA ARG A 102 -5.23 -7.08 -14.20
C ARG A 102 -5.39 -7.74 -12.84
N SER A 103 -6.26 -7.15 -12.01
CA SER A 103 -6.67 -7.73 -10.74
C SER A 103 -7.65 -8.90 -10.93
N ALA A 104 -7.56 -9.91 -10.07
CA ALA A 104 -8.45 -11.07 -10.03
C ALA A 104 -8.99 -11.33 -8.61
N ILE A 105 -10.01 -12.18 -8.50
CA ILE A 105 -10.52 -12.67 -7.21
C ILE A 105 -10.43 -14.21 -7.23
N PRO A 106 -9.62 -14.83 -6.36
CA PRO A 106 -8.75 -14.21 -5.34
C PRO A 106 -7.56 -13.44 -5.96
N ASP A 107 -6.99 -12.49 -5.20
CA ASP A 107 -5.81 -11.66 -5.57
C ASP A 107 -4.58 -12.51 -5.94
N THR A 108 -4.49 -13.73 -5.40
CA THR A 108 -3.51 -14.76 -5.81
C THR A 108 -3.53 -15.11 -7.30
N GLN A 109 -4.54 -14.67 -8.06
CA GLN A 109 -4.65 -14.87 -9.51
C GLN A 109 -4.44 -13.60 -10.34
N ASP A 110 -3.95 -12.51 -9.75
CA ASP A 110 -3.60 -11.30 -10.49
C ASP A 110 -2.63 -11.58 -11.64
N ILE A 111 -2.77 -10.82 -12.71
CA ILE A 111 -1.80 -10.79 -13.81
C ILE A 111 -0.80 -9.67 -13.53
N ILE A 112 0.46 -10.06 -13.37
CA ILE A 112 1.59 -9.16 -13.14
C ILE A 112 2.34 -8.96 -14.46
N GLY A 113 2.63 -7.71 -14.78
CA GLY A 113 3.53 -7.32 -15.87
C GLY A 113 4.88 -6.89 -15.32
N ARG A 114 5.97 -7.40 -15.92
CA ARG A 114 7.33 -6.93 -15.66
C ARG A 114 7.79 -5.99 -16.73
N TYR A 115 8.15 -4.78 -16.33
CA TYR A 115 8.60 -3.75 -17.24
C TYR A 115 10.02 -3.33 -16.92
N GLU A 116 10.88 -3.31 -17.92
CA GLU A 116 12.12 -2.55 -17.86
C GLU A 116 11.78 -1.07 -18.12
N ILE A 117 12.29 -0.18 -17.28
CA ILE A 117 12.23 1.28 -17.45
C ILE A 117 13.67 1.79 -17.51
N ILE A 118 13.97 2.62 -18.50
CA ILE A 118 15.29 3.21 -18.72
C ILE A 118 15.21 4.69 -18.38
N LEU A 119 16.02 5.11 -17.41
CA LEU A 119 16.15 6.50 -17.00
C LEU A 119 17.49 7.07 -17.47
N ASP A 120 17.52 8.34 -17.85
CA ASP A 120 18.78 9.06 -18.05
C ASP A 120 19.44 9.47 -16.73
N ALA A 121 20.60 10.13 -16.80
CA ALA A 121 21.33 10.59 -15.63
C ALA A 121 20.56 11.61 -14.75
N ALA A 122 19.51 12.23 -15.30
CA ALA A 122 18.64 13.17 -14.61
C ALA A 122 17.35 12.50 -14.07
N GLY A 123 17.18 11.19 -14.27
CA GLY A 123 16.00 10.44 -13.85
C GLY A 123 14.82 10.53 -14.80
N LYS A 124 15.01 11.07 -16.00
CA LYS A 124 13.93 11.13 -17.00
C LYS A 124 13.82 9.81 -17.75
N VAL A 125 12.59 9.33 -17.94
CA VAL A 125 12.32 8.14 -18.74
C VAL A 125 12.71 8.37 -20.20
N THR A 126 13.53 7.47 -20.72
CA THR A 126 14.00 7.46 -22.11
C THR A 126 13.54 6.24 -22.88
N GLY A 127 13.09 5.19 -22.19
CA GLY A 127 12.54 3.99 -22.80
C GLY A 127 11.85 3.10 -21.77
N TYR A 128 11.02 2.19 -22.27
CA TYR A 128 10.43 1.12 -21.47
C TYR A 128 10.18 -0.11 -22.36
N GLU A 129 10.20 -1.30 -21.77
CA GLU A 129 9.95 -2.57 -22.46
C GLU A 129 9.19 -3.52 -21.54
N LEU A 130 8.16 -4.20 -22.05
CA LEU A 130 7.53 -5.32 -21.34
C LEU A 130 8.40 -6.57 -21.50
N LEU A 131 8.95 -7.07 -20.40
CA LEU A 131 9.79 -8.27 -20.38
C LEU A 131 8.96 -9.55 -20.39
N GLU A 132 7.95 -9.62 -19.50
CA GLU A 132 7.06 -10.78 -19.40
C GLU A 132 5.75 -10.44 -18.68
N ARG A 133 4.77 -11.33 -18.83
CA ARG A 133 3.55 -11.36 -18.02
C ARG A 133 3.40 -12.73 -17.40
N TYR A 134 3.00 -12.77 -16.14
CA TYR A 134 2.74 -14.02 -15.43
C TYR A 134 1.61 -13.83 -14.43
N ARG A 135 1.01 -14.94 -13.96
CA ARG A 135 0.03 -14.91 -12.87
C ARG A 135 0.74 -14.93 -11.53
N ARG A 136 0.24 -14.23 -10.53
CA ARG A 136 0.83 -14.16 -9.17
C ARG A 136 1.13 -15.53 -8.55
N ASN A 137 0.36 -16.57 -8.88
CA ASN A 137 0.57 -17.95 -8.41
C ASN A 137 1.56 -18.79 -9.23
N GLU A 138 2.10 -18.27 -10.33
CA GLU A 138 3.15 -18.93 -11.11
C GLU A 138 4.51 -18.68 -10.45
N MET A 139 5.36 -19.71 -10.42
CA MET A 139 6.72 -19.57 -9.88
C MET A 139 7.50 -18.53 -10.68
N LYS A 140 7.93 -17.47 -9.98
CA LYS A 140 8.76 -16.39 -10.50
C LYS A 140 10.10 -16.93 -11.01
N LYS A 141 10.44 -16.65 -12.26
CA LYS A 141 11.82 -16.76 -12.75
C LYS A 141 12.64 -15.63 -12.13
N GLU A 142 13.81 -15.97 -11.59
CA GLU A 142 14.82 -15.00 -11.16
C GLU A 142 15.47 -14.39 -12.41
N LEU A 143 15.62 -13.06 -12.41
CA LEU A 143 16.23 -12.24 -13.47
C LEU A 143 17.68 -11.89 -13.12
#